data_AF-A0A2D5JK41-F1
#
_entry.id   AF-A0A2D5JK41-F1
#
_cell.length_a   1.000
_cell.length_b   1.000
_cell.length_c   1.000
_cell.angle_alpha   90.00
_cell.angle_beta   90.00
_cell.angle_gamma   90.00
#
_symmetry.space_group_name_H-M   'P 1'
#
loop_
_entity.id
_entity.type
_entity.pdbx_description
1 polymer ?
#
loop_
_entity_poly.entity_id
_entity_poly.type
_entity_poly.pdbx_seq_one_letter_code
_entity_poly.pdbx_strand_id
1 'polypeptide(L)' 'MAKKGNRVQVILECTEHRKSGQPGASRYITTKNKKNSPDRMELKKYNPVLKKMTVHREIK' A
#
# COMPACT_ATOMS: atom_id res chain seq x y z
N MET A 1 11.89 -21.31 -12.81
CA MET A 1 11.17 -20.30 -11.99
C MET A 1 9.89 -19.91 -12.74
N ALA A 2 8.70 -20.15 -12.18
CA ALA A 2 7.44 -19.83 -12.86
C ALA A 2 7.37 -18.31 -13.11
N LYS A 3 7.14 -17.90 -14.37
CA LYS A 3 6.89 -16.50 -14.71
C LYS A 3 5.78 -15.99 -13.79
N LYS A 4 6.08 -15.02 -12.92
CA LYS A 4 5.04 -14.19 -12.30
C LYS A 4 4.26 -13.61 -13.48
N GLY A 5 3.02 -14.06 -13.67
CA GLY A 5 2.17 -13.60 -14.77
C GLY A 5 1.81 -12.12 -14.61
N ASN A 6 0.54 -11.77 -14.72
CA ASN A 6 0.10 -10.36 -14.61
C ASN A 6 0.10 -9.80 -13.16
N ARG A 7 0.82 -10.45 -12.24
CA ARG A 7 0.96 -10.04 -10.84
C ARG A 7 2.14 -9.09 -10.70
N VAL A 8 1.86 -7.83 -10.41
CA VAL A 8 2.84 -6.77 -10.17
C VAL A 8 2.98 -6.52 -8.68
N GLN A 9 4.19 -6.25 -8.21
CA GLN A 9 4.39 -5.75 -6.84
C GLN A 9 3.97 -4.29 -6.79
N VAL A 10 3.20 -3.95 -5.77
CA VAL A 10 2.75 -2.60 -5.50
C VAL A 10 3.09 -2.19 -4.08
N ILE A 11 3.27 -0.89 -3.88
CA ILE A 11 3.55 -0.31 -2.58
C ILE A 11 2.35 0.52 -2.13
N LEU A 12 1.81 0.17 -0.97
CA LEU A 12 0.75 0.92 -0.29
C LEU A 12 1.37 1.80 0.78
N GLU A 13 1.09 3.10 0.75
CA GLU A 13 1.57 4.07 1.74
C GLU A 13 0.40 4.72 2.46
N CYS A 14 0.56 4.93 3.77
CA CYS A 14 -0.46 5.59 4.60
C CYS A 14 -0.68 7.06 4.18
N THR A 15 -1.91 7.42 3.84
CA THR A 15 -2.26 8.79 3.43
C THR A 15 -2.33 9.76 4.62
N GLU A 16 -2.72 9.24 5.79
CA GLU A 16 -2.80 10.02 7.03
C GLU A 16 -1.43 10.34 7.61
N HIS A 17 -0.45 9.44 7.44
CA HIS A 17 0.88 9.58 8.02
C HIS A 17 1.67 10.74 7.40
N ARG A 18 1.49 10.99 6.10
CA ARG A 18 2.09 12.15 5.42
C ARG A 18 1.59 13.49 5.98
N LYS A 19 0.39 13.52 6.56
CA LYS A 19 -0.21 14.72 7.16
C LYS A 19 0.15 14.90 8.64
N SER A 20 0.55 13.83 9.34
CA SER A 20 0.82 13.89 10.78
C SER A 20 2.18 14.49 11.16
N GLY A 21 3.07 14.76 10.19
CA GLY A 21 4.39 15.35 10.45
C GLY A 21 5.33 14.48 11.30
N GLN A 22 4.98 13.21 11.51
CA GLN A 22 5.77 12.27 12.30
C GLN A 22 6.89 11.66 11.44
N PRO A 23 8.08 11.42 12.02
CA PRO A 23 9.16 10.74 11.32
C PRO A 23 8.78 9.28 11.08
N GLY A 24 8.82 8.86 9.82
CA GLY A 24 8.51 7.50 9.40
C GLY A 24 7.58 7.46 8.19
N ALA A 25 7.36 6.25 7.66
CA ALA A 25 6.34 5.98 6.68
C ALA A 25 5.83 4.55 6.85
N SER A 26 4.53 4.39 7.11
CA SER A 26 3.89 3.09 7.10
C SER A 26 3.70 2.65 5.65
N ARG A 27 4.54 1.70 5.21
CA ARG A 27 4.54 1.15 3.85
C ARG A 27 4.33 -0.35 3.87
N TYR A 28 3.47 -0.83 2.99
CA TYR A 28 3.20 -2.25 2.78
C TYR A 28 3.53 -2.63 1.35
N ILE A 29 4.29 -3.72 1.18
CA ILE A 29 4.55 -4.31 -0.12
C ILE A 29 3.53 -5.43 -0.33
N THR A 30 2.75 -5.32 -1.38
CA THR A 30 1.77 -6.34 -1.76
C THR A 30 1.91 -6.66 -3.23
N THR A 31 1.19 -7.67 -3.71
CA THR A 31 1.10 -7.98 -5.14
C THR A 31 -0.33 -7.79 -5.60
N LYS A 32 -0.55 -7.04 -6.68
CA LYS A 32 -1.85 -6.94 -7.34
C LYS A 32 -1.81 -7.57 -8.72
N ASN A 33 -2.96 -8.04 -9.19
CA ASN A 33 -3.12 -8.48 -10.57
C ASN A 33 -3.61 -7.30 -11.40
N LYS A 34 -2.75 -6.76 -12.28
CA LYS A 34 -3.05 -5.56 -13.08
C LYS A 34 -4.23 -5.78 -14.05
N LYS A 35 -4.53 -7.03 -14.42
CA LYS A 35 -5.67 -7.37 -15.30
C LYS A 35 -7.02 -7.29 -14.58
N ASN A 36 -7.07 -7.70 -13.32
CA ASN A 36 -8.31 -7.74 -12.55
C ASN A 36 -8.57 -6.43 -11.80
N SER A 37 -7.51 -5.71 -11.43
CA SER A 37 -7.57 -4.46 -10.68
C SER A 37 -6.61 -3.45 -11.30
N PRO A 38 -7.04 -2.81 -12.42
CA PRO A 38 -6.22 -1.80 -13.11
C PRO A 38 -6.08 -0.52 -12.28
N ASP A 39 -7.09 -0.16 -11.50
CA ASP A 39 -7.12 1.04 -10.67
C ASP A 39 -6.15 0.99 -9.49
N ARG A 40 -5.92 2.16 -8.88
CA ARG A 40 -5.10 2.29 -7.67
C ARG A 40 -5.84 1.66 -6.49
N MET A 41 -5.17 0.75 -5.80
CA MET A 41 -5.75 0.09 -4.63
C MET A 41 -5.71 1.00 -3.40
N GLU A 42 -6.82 1.01 -2.65
CA GLU A 42 -6.90 1.63 -1.32
C GLU A 42 -7.36 0.58 -0.30
N LEU A 43 -6.55 0.36 0.73
CA LEU A 43 -6.83 -0.60 1.78
C LEU A 43 -6.66 0.02 3.15
N LYS A 44 -7.56 -0.33 4.07
CA LYS A 44 -7.35 -0.06 5.50
C LYS A 44 -6.32 -1.05 6.03
N LYS A 45 -5.19 -0.53 6.49
CA LYS A 45 -4.14 -1.31 7.15
C LYS A 45 -3.79 -0.65 8.47
N TYR A 46 -3.34 -1.47 9.41
CA TYR A 46 -2.79 -0.96 10.66
C TYR A 46 -1.57 -0.09 10.35
N ASN A 47 -1.44 1.06 11.00
CA ASN A 47 -0.22 1.87 10.93
C ASN A 47 0.49 1.72 12.28
N PRO A 48 1.71 1.13 12.31
CA PRO A 48 2.44 0.91 13.56
C PRO A 48 2.91 2.20 14.23
N VAL A 49 3.05 3.30 13.46
CA VAL A 49 3.50 4.59 13.99
C VAL A 49 2.34 5.32 14.69
N LEU A 50 1.17 5.37 14.05
CA LEU A 50 -0.04 5.99 14.63
C LEU A 50 -0.82 5.03 15.55
N LYS A 51 -0.41 3.76 15.61
CA LYS A 51 -1.04 2.66 16.37
C LYS A 51 -2.54 2.47 16.10
N LYS A 52 -3.01 2.83 14.91
CA LYS A 52 -4.42 2.75 14.51
C LYS A 52 -4.57 2.25 13.07
N MET A 53 -5.77 1.75 12.73
CA MET A 53 -6.14 1.46 11.35
C MET A 53 -6.24 2.75 10.54
N THR A 54 -5.53 2.84 9.42
CA THR A 54 -5.51 4.01 8.54
C THR A 54 -5.62 3.59 7.09
N VAL A 55 -6.04 4.52 6.23
CA VAL A 55 -6.13 4.27 4.79
C VAL A 55 -4.73 4.30 4.18
N HIS A 56 -4.38 3.24 3.47
CA HIS A 56 -3.16 3.15 2.68
C HIS A 56 -3.50 3.09 1.19
N ARG A 57 -2.85 3.94 0.41
CA ARG A 57 -3.09 4.09 -1.03
C ARG A 57 -1.87 3.64 -1.82
N GLU A 58 -2.12 3.03 -2.96
CA GLU A 58 -1.08 2.63 -3.90
C GLU A 58 -0.33 3.83 -4.49
N ILE A 59 1.00 3.78 -4.37
CA ILE A 59 1.92 4.77 -4.94
C ILE A 59 2.62 4.27 -6.20
N LYS A 60 3.03 3.00 -6.19
CA LYS A 60 3.87 2.37 -7.21
C LYS A 60 3.30 1.02 -7.60
#